data_AF-A0A812DDW9-F1
#
_entry.id   AF-A0A812DDW9-F1
#
_cell.length_a   1.000
_cell.length_b   1.000
_cell.length_c   1.000
_cell.angle_alpha   90.00
_cell.angle_beta   90.00
_cell.angle_gamma   90.00
#
_symmetry.space_group_name_H-M   'P 1'
#
loop_
_entity.id
_entity.type
_entity.pdbx_description
1 polymer ?
#
loop_
_entity_poly.entity_id
_entity_poly.type
_entity_poly.pdbx_seq_one_letter_code
_entity_poly.pdbx_strand_id
1 'polypeptide(L)'
;MKGNHPRLLPYLVAVNPINYGRPCKLSCVEAFAATLYITGFKEIGEILLKKFKWGPNFFKLNEELLDAYANCDCSADVIKSQNAYLKKIEQIKRERDDIDMFDTSLENFNPNRGINKPYLTDSNIEDSSVDESGSNEEEDDDDDDGDYSEEESPLFSFLSPVTHNFSFLLYKSF
;
A
#
# COMPACT_ATOMS: atom_id res chain seq x y z
N MET A 1 -26.56 15.99 5.87
CA MET A 1 -25.67 16.50 6.94
C MET A 1 -24.34 16.87 6.29
N LYS A 2 -23.85 18.10 6.46
CA LYS A 2 -22.51 18.50 6.00
C LYS A 2 -21.61 18.59 7.23
N GLY A 3 -20.44 17.95 7.19
CA GLY A 3 -19.46 18.09 8.27
C GLY A 3 -18.90 19.51 8.32
N ASN A 4 -18.64 20.03 9.51
CA ASN A 4 -18.14 21.39 9.71
C ASN A 4 -16.72 21.59 9.16
N HIS A 5 -15.95 20.51 9.03
CA HIS A 5 -14.54 20.52 8.62
C HIS A 5 -14.27 19.44 7.57
N PRO A 6 -14.69 19.64 6.31
CA PRO A 6 -14.34 18.71 5.24
C PRO A 6 -12.82 18.71 5.05
N ARG A 7 -12.22 17.52 4.98
CA ARG A 7 -10.79 17.31 4.72
C ARG A 7 -10.66 16.30 3.60
N LEU A 8 -9.71 16.56 2.70
CA LEU A 8 -9.36 15.66 1.62
C LEU A 8 -8.08 14.92 2.01
N LEU A 9 -8.02 13.63 1.71
CA LEU A 9 -6.77 12.89 1.83
C LEU A 9 -5.79 13.35 0.74
N PRO A 10 -4.49 13.39 1.07
CA PRO A 10 -3.46 13.64 0.08
C PRO A 10 -3.34 12.48 -0.91
N TYR A 11 -2.50 12.66 -1.92
CA TYR A 11 -2.25 11.65 -2.94
C TYR A 11 -1.84 10.31 -2.32
N LEU A 12 -2.60 9.26 -2.65
CA LEU A 12 -2.34 7.88 -2.26
C LEU A 12 -2.82 6.96 -3.38
N VAL A 13 -2.23 5.78 -3.47
CA VAL A 13 -2.54 4.79 -4.50
C VAL A 13 -3.36 3.67 -3.88
N ALA A 14 -4.47 3.31 -4.54
CA ALA A 14 -5.37 2.27 -4.05
C ALA A 14 -4.78 0.87 -4.26
N VAL A 15 -5.03 -0.02 -3.30
CA VAL A 15 -4.61 -1.44 -3.32
C VAL A 15 -5.81 -2.37 -3.35
N ASN A 16 -7.02 -1.84 -3.19
CA ASN A 16 -8.24 -2.60 -3.33
C ASN A 16 -8.37 -3.25 -4.73
N PRO A 17 -8.95 -4.47 -4.83
CA PRO A 17 -9.05 -5.20 -6.10
C PRO A 17 -9.76 -4.45 -7.23
N ILE A 18 -10.67 -3.53 -6.88
CA ILE A 18 -11.50 -2.81 -7.85
C ILE A 18 -10.74 -1.66 -8.52
N ASN A 19 -9.87 -0.96 -7.78
CA ASN A 19 -9.19 0.24 -8.27
C ASN A 19 -7.67 0.15 -8.12
N TYR A 20 -7.10 -1.07 -8.06
CA TYR A 20 -5.68 -1.27 -7.83
C TYR A 20 -4.82 -0.38 -8.73
N GLY A 21 -3.84 0.30 -8.14
CA GLY A 21 -2.91 1.20 -8.83
C GLY A 21 -3.51 2.55 -9.24
N ARG A 22 -4.82 2.78 -9.07
CA ARG A 22 -5.44 4.05 -9.42
C ARG A 22 -5.22 5.08 -8.31
N PRO A 23 -4.65 6.26 -8.61
CA PRO A 23 -4.44 7.30 -7.62
C PRO A 23 -5.76 7.89 -7.14
N CYS A 24 -5.83 8.22 -5.84
CA CYS A 24 -6.96 8.87 -5.20
C CYS A 24 -8.31 8.13 -5.33
N LYS A 25 -8.30 6.84 -5.69
CA LYS A 25 -9.49 5.99 -5.84
C LYS A 25 -9.61 4.95 -4.73
N LEU A 26 -9.34 5.40 -3.51
CA LEU A 26 -9.39 4.60 -2.29
C LEU A 26 -10.82 4.13 -1.99
N SER A 27 -10.93 2.92 -1.45
CA SER A 27 -12.12 2.47 -0.74
C SER A 27 -12.30 3.22 0.59
N CYS A 28 -13.50 3.19 1.17
CA CYS A 28 -13.76 3.82 2.46
C CYS A 28 -12.85 3.31 3.57
N VAL A 29 -12.53 2.01 3.56
CA VAL A 29 -11.66 1.41 4.58
C VAL A 29 -10.20 1.84 4.42
N GLU A 30 -9.69 1.92 3.19
CA GLU A 30 -8.34 2.45 2.91
C GLU A 30 -8.23 3.92 3.29
N ALA A 31 -9.24 4.73 2.93
CA ALA A 31 -9.27 6.14 3.31
C ALA A 31 -9.28 6.32 4.84
N PHE A 32 -10.05 5.49 5.55
CA PHE A 32 -10.09 5.54 7.01
C PHE A 32 -8.76 5.09 7.63
N ALA A 33 -8.17 4.01 7.12
CA ALA A 33 -6.87 3.50 7.56
C ALA A 33 -5.74 4.53 7.32
N ALA A 34 -5.72 5.18 6.15
CA ALA A 34 -4.77 6.25 5.84
C ALA A 34 -4.93 7.45 6.80
N THR A 35 -6.17 7.81 7.14
CA THR A 35 -6.44 8.89 8.10
C THR A 35 -5.88 8.54 9.48
N LEU A 36 -6.11 7.31 9.95
CA LEU A 36 -5.55 6.81 11.20
C LEU A 36 -4.02 6.86 11.20
N TYR A 37 -3.40 6.45 10.10
CA TYR A 37 -1.94 6.49 9.95
C TYR A 37 -1.39 7.92 10.05
N ILE A 38 -1.93 8.85 9.26
CA ILE A 38 -1.46 10.25 9.20
C ILE A 38 -1.64 10.97 10.55
N THR A 39 -2.67 10.58 11.31
CA THR A 39 -2.98 11.14 12.64
C THR A 39 -2.23 10.46 13.79
N GLY A 40 -1.37 9.47 13.50
CA GLY A 40 -0.50 8.82 14.51
C GLY A 40 -1.10 7.58 15.16
N PHE A 41 -2.20 7.05 14.64
CA PHE A 41 -2.86 5.81 15.09
C PHE A 41 -2.61 4.65 14.10
N LYS A 42 -1.35 4.45 13.71
CA LYS A 42 -0.95 3.46 12.70
C LYS A 42 -1.44 2.05 13.04
N GLU A 43 -1.30 1.63 14.29
CA GLU A 43 -1.63 0.29 14.76
C GLU A 43 -3.12 -0.01 14.61
N ILE A 44 -3.98 0.99 14.84
CA ILE A 44 -5.43 0.84 14.65
C ILE A 44 -5.76 0.67 13.16
N GLY A 45 -5.08 1.42 12.29
CA GLY A 45 -5.21 1.28 10.84
C GLY A 45 -4.77 -0.10 10.34
N GLU A 46 -3.70 -0.66 10.90
CA GLU A 46 -3.21 -2.01 10.60
C GLU A 46 -4.21 -3.08 11.02
N ILE A 47 -4.76 -3.00 12.23
CA ILE A 47 -5.80 -3.93 12.71
C ILE A 47 -7.04 -3.86 11.82
N LEU A 48 -7.43 -2.66 11.40
CA LEU A 48 -8.58 -2.44 10.50
C LEU A 48 -8.38 -3.14 9.16
N LEU A 49 -7.23 -2.93 8.52
CA LEU A 49 -6.93 -3.49 7.19
C LEU A 49 -6.56 -4.97 7.23
N LYS A 50 -6.12 -5.51 8.37
CA LYS A 50 -5.83 -6.95 8.54
C LYS A 50 -7.03 -7.86 8.26
N LYS A 51 -8.26 -7.33 8.33
CA LYS A 51 -9.48 -8.06 7.94
C LYS A 51 -9.58 -8.35 6.43
N PHE A 52 -8.76 -7.68 5.62
CA PHE A 52 -8.74 -7.81 4.17
C PHE A 52 -7.43 -8.45 3.72
N LYS A 53 -7.48 -9.49 2.87
CA LYS A 53 -6.28 -10.19 2.38
C LYS A 53 -5.27 -9.24 1.71
N TRP A 54 -5.76 -8.25 0.97
CA TRP A 54 -4.95 -7.22 0.29
C TRP A 54 -4.59 -6.03 1.21
N GLY A 55 -5.22 -5.91 2.39
CA GLY A 55 -5.11 -4.76 3.27
C GLY A 55 -3.68 -4.44 3.71
N PRO A 56 -2.85 -5.41 4.13
CA PRO A 56 -1.45 -5.15 4.50
C PRO A 56 -0.62 -4.51 3.38
N ASN A 57 -0.94 -4.78 2.12
CA ASN A 57 -0.21 -4.22 0.98
C ASN A 57 -0.51 -2.73 0.76
N PHE A 58 -1.62 -2.21 1.30
CA PHE A 58 -1.94 -0.79 1.26
C PHE A 58 -0.86 0.07 1.92
N PHE A 59 -0.42 -0.31 3.13
CA PHE A 59 0.62 0.39 3.85
C PHE A 59 1.99 0.22 3.20
N LYS A 60 2.31 -0.99 2.74
CA LYS A 60 3.57 -1.26 2.02
C LYS A 60 3.70 -0.41 0.76
N LEU A 61 2.65 -0.36 -0.07
CA LEU A 61 2.69 0.40 -1.32
C LEU A 61 2.85 1.90 -1.08
N ASN A 62 2.23 2.42 -0.02
CA ASN A 62 2.19 3.86 0.27
C ASN A 62 3.12 4.28 1.42
N GLU A 63 4.07 3.44 1.84
CA GLU A 63 4.89 3.66 3.03
C GLU A 63 5.63 5.01 3.00
N GLU A 64 6.37 5.28 1.91
CA GLU A 64 7.12 6.53 1.72
C GLU A 64 6.23 7.78 1.88
N LEU A 65 5.01 7.74 1.34
CA LEU A 65 4.05 8.84 1.40
C LEU A 65 3.42 8.99 2.78
N LEU A 66 2.95 7.87 3.35
CA LEU A 66 2.28 7.86 4.64
C LEU A 66 3.21 8.30 5.77
N ASP A 67 4.46 7.85 5.75
CA ASP A 67 5.49 8.29 6.70
C ASP A 67 5.82 9.77 6.53
N ALA A 68 5.96 10.25 5.28
CA ALA A 68 6.16 11.67 5.02
C ALA A 68 4.99 12.52 5.55
N TYR A 69 3.74 12.08 5.35
CA TYR A 69 2.55 12.79 5.83
C TYR A 69 2.40 12.73 7.34
N ALA A 70 2.71 11.59 7.98
CA ALA A 70 2.70 11.45 9.42
C ALA A 70 3.73 12.37 10.11
N ASN A 71 4.83 12.70 9.43
CA ASN A 71 5.85 13.63 9.93
C ASN A 71 5.56 15.12 9.64
N CYS A 72 4.53 15.45 8.86
CA CYS A 72 4.17 16.84 8.54
C CYS A 72 3.31 17.47 9.63
N ASP A 73 3.60 18.71 10.04
CA ASP A 73 2.85 19.43 11.07
C ASP A 73 1.71 20.28 10.50
N CYS A 74 1.85 20.78 9.27
CA CYS A 74 0.85 21.62 8.63
C CYS A 74 0.39 21.09 7.27
N SER A 75 -0.78 21.57 6.83
CA SER A 75 -1.36 21.21 5.53
C SER A 75 -0.48 21.65 4.35
N ALA A 76 0.25 22.76 4.49
CA ALA A 76 1.19 23.21 3.45
C ALA A 76 2.37 22.24 3.28
N ASP A 77 2.86 21.66 4.37
CA ASP A 77 3.94 20.66 4.33
C ASP A 77 3.48 19.36 3.67
N VAL A 78 2.25 18.92 3.96
CA VAL A 78 1.66 17.75 3.30
C VAL A 78 1.59 17.94 1.78
N ILE A 79 1.13 19.11 1.33
CA ILE A 79 1.07 19.44 -0.11
C ILE A 79 2.47 19.50 -0.72
N LYS A 80 3.46 20.05 0.00
CA LYS A 80 4.86 20.10 -0.45
C LYS A 80 5.43 18.69 -0.63
N SER A 81 5.26 17.82 0.36
CA SER A 81 5.70 16.42 0.30
C SER A 81 5.01 15.66 -0.83
N GLN A 82 3.71 15.86 -1.01
CA GLN A 82 2.96 15.30 -2.14
C GLN A 82 3.54 15.74 -3.49
N ASN A 83 3.75 17.04 -3.69
CA ASN A 83 4.25 17.57 -4.94
C ASN A 83 5.68 17.13 -5.24
N ALA A 84 6.51 16.96 -4.21
CA ALA A 84 7.86 16.41 -4.35
C ALA A 84 7.81 14.96 -4.86
N TYR A 85 6.93 14.13 -4.29
CA TYR A 85 6.75 12.75 -4.73
C TYR A 85 6.22 12.64 -6.16
N LEU A 86 5.24 13.46 -6.53
CA LEU A 86 4.71 13.48 -7.91
C LEU A 86 5.78 13.87 -8.93
N LYS A 87 6.62 14.87 -8.62
CA LYS A 87 7.76 15.24 -9.47
C LYS A 87 8.78 14.09 -9.62
N LYS A 88 9.05 13.36 -8.53
CA LYS A 88 9.92 12.17 -8.55
C LYS A 88 9.36 11.12 -9.51
N ILE A 89 8.05 10.82 -9.45
CA ILE A 89 7.40 9.88 -10.38
C ILE A 89 7.49 10.37 -11.82
N GLU A 90 7.20 11.65 -12.09
CA GLU A 90 7.28 12.21 -13.45
C GLU A 90 8.69 12.10 -14.04
N GLN A 91 9.72 12.35 -13.23
CA GLN A 91 11.11 12.21 -13.65
C GLN A 91 11.45 10.76 -14.00
N ILE A 92 11.09 9.81 -13.13
CA ILE A 92 11.28 8.37 -13.38
C ILE A 92 10.57 7.95 -14.67
N LYS A 93 9.38 8.48 -14.92
CA LYS A 93 8.64 8.19 -16.15
C LYS A 93 9.36 8.71 -17.39
N ARG A 94 9.87 9.95 -17.36
CA ARG A 94 10.64 10.50 -18.49
C ARG A 94 11.90 9.69 -18.76
N GLU A 95 12.66 9.37 -17.71
CA GLU A 95 13.87 8.55 -17.83
C GLU A 95 13.57 7.17 -18.43
N ARG A 96 12.39 6.59 -18.17
CA ARG A 96 11.95 5.34 -18.82
C ARG A 96 11.56 5.54 -20.27
N ASP A 97 10.84 6.63 -20.57
CA ASP A 97 10.38 6.94 -21.92
C ASP A 97 11.56 7.33 -22.85
N ASP A 98 12.65 7.87 -22.28
CA ASP A 98 13.88 8.26 -22.98
C ASP A 98 14.79 7.06 -23.33
N ILE A 99 14.51 5.85 -22.81
CA ILE A 99 15.25 4.63 -23.18
C ILE A 99 14.74 4.17 -24.55
N ASP A 100 15.57 4.34 -25.58
CA ASP A 100 15.27 3.86 -26.92
C ASP A 100 15.29 2.32 -26.95
N MET A 101 14.09 1.73 -27.06
CA MET A 101 13.87 0.28 -27.16
C MET A 101 14.55 -0.35 -28.38
N PHE A 102 14.99 0.46 -29.35
CA PHE A 102 15.60 0.02 -30.60
C PHE A 102 17.05 0.49 -30.79
N ASP A 103 17.74 0.87 -29.70
CA ASP A 103 19.15 1.24 -29.77
C ASP A 103 20.06 0.01 -29.94
N THR A 104 20.26 -0.38 -31.21
CA THR A 104 21.20 -1.42 -31.68
C THR A 104 22.66 -1.21 -31.26
N SER A 105 23.01 -0.06 -30.67
CA SER A 105 24.36 0.23 -30.18
C SER A 105 24.58 -0.14 -28.71
N LEU A 106 23.51 -0.45 -27.95
CA LEU A 106 23.63 -0.99 -26.60
C LEU A 106 23.90 -2.51 -26.68
N GLU A 107 24.85 -3.01 -25.88
CA GLU A 107 25.17 -4.45 -25.72
C GLU A 107 23.99 -5.30 -25.16
N ASN A 108 22.77 -4.78 -25.18
CA ASN A 108 21.57 -5.33 -24.57
C ASN A 108 20.69 -6.13 -25.55
N PHE A 109 21.14 -6.38 -26.78
CA PHE A 109 20.47 -7.28 -27.74
C PHE A 109 20.63 -8.77 -27.38
N ASN A 110 20.36 -9.13 -26.13
CA ASN A 110 20.18 -10.53 -25.77
C ASN A 110 18.69 -10.77 -25.51
N PRO A 111 17.97 -11.43 -26.44
CA PRO A 111 16.55 -11.72 -26.29
C PRO A 111 16.25 -12.69 -25.13
N ASN A 112 17.26 -13.37 -24.57
CA ASN A 112 17.18 -14.20 -23.37
C ASN A 112 17.80 -13.53 -22.13
N ARG A 113 18.09 -12.22 -22.15
CA ARG A 113 18.47 -11.51 -20.93
C ARG A 113 17.24 -11.44 -20.05
N GLY A 114 17.11 -12.41 -19.14
CA GLY A 114 16.23 -12.31 -17.99
C GLY A 114 16.52 -10.96 -17.36
N ILE A 115 15.57 -10.04 -17.47
CA ILE A 115 15.68 -8.72 -16.86
C ILE A 115 15.80 -9.00 -15.37
N ASN A 116 17.01 -8.90 -14.83
CA ASN A 116 17.18 -8.69 -13.40
C ASN A 116 16.55 -7.33 -13.12
N LYS A 117 15.23 -7.34 -12.92
CA LYS A 117 14.52 -6.22 -12.30
C LYS A 117 15.24 -6.00 -10.97
N PRO A 118 15.81 -4.82 -10.67
CA PRO A 118 16.03 -4.48 -9.28
C PRO A 118 14.65 -4.56 -8.65
N TYR A 119 14.47 -5.56 -7.80
CA TYR A 119 13.20 -5.98 -7.24
C TYR A 119 12.45 -4.79 -6.62
N LEU A 120 11.25 -4.52 -7.14
CA LEU A 120 10.10 -4.17 -6.32
C LEU A 120 9.03 -5.21 -6.66
N THR A 121 8.77 -6.10 -5.72
CA THR A 121 7.79 -7.18 -5.80
C THR A 121 6.39 -6.66 -5.52
N ASP A 122 5.42 -7.02 -6.36
CA ASP A 122 4.20 -7.68 -5.87
C ASP A 122 3.55 -8.43 -7.05
N SER A 123 3.11 -9.63 -6.73
CA SER A 123 2.89 -10.79 -7.60
C SER A 123 1.55 -10.79 -8.34
N ASN A 124 1.65 -11.22 -9.61
CA ASN A 124 0.72 -12.09 -10.35
C ASN A 124 -0.69 -11.59 -10.69
N ILE A 125 -0.82 -11.00 -11.88
CA ILE A 125 -1.82 -11.43 -12.87
C ILE A 125 -1.08 -11.52 -14.21
N GLU A 126 -0.62 -12.71 -14.59
CA GLU A 126 -0.33 -13.01 -15.99
C GLU A 126 -1.46 -13.87 -16.53
N ASP A 127 -2.10 -13.29 -17.55
CA ASP A 127 -3.04 -13.92 -18.45
C ASP A 127 -2.30 -14.94 -19.32
N SER A 128 -3.02 -16.01 -19.57
CA SER A 128 -2.71 -17.26 -20.23
C SER A 128 -2.09 -17.17 -21.63
N SER A 129 -1.18 -18.10 -21.92
CA SER A 129 -1.35 -19.03 -23.06
C SER A 129 -0.43 -20.25 -22.92
N VAL A 130 -1.09 -21.41 -23.00
CA VAL A 130 -0.63 -22.79 -22.82
C VAL A 130 0.28 -23.25 -23.96
N ASP A 131 1.28 -24.10 -23.67
CA ASP A 131 1.54 -25.31 -24.47
C ASP A 131 2.34 -26.38 -23.71
N GLU A 132 1.90 -27.62 -23.93
CA GLU A 132 2.04 -28.86 -23.17
C GLU A 132 3.29 -29.68 -23.56
N SER A 133 3.89 -30.41 -22.60
CA SER A 133 4.07 -31.88 -22.69
C SER A 133 4.83 -32.48 -21.49
N GLY A 134 4.20 -33.43 -20.80
CA GLY A 134 4.85 -34.72 -20.54
C GLY A 134 5.16 -35.17 -19.09
N SER A 135 4.17 -35.89 -18.53
CA SER A 135 4.26 -37.16 -17.74
C SER A 135 4.66 -37.17 -16.24
N ASN A 136 3.61 -37.40 -15.42
CA ASN A 136 3.38 -38.37 -14.30
C ASN A 136 4.40 -38.45 -13.12
N GLU A 137 4.07 -38.75 -11.85
CA GLU A 137 3.03 -39.59 -11.20
C GLU A 137 2.73 -39.08 -9.75
N GLU A 138 1.45 -39.22 -9.36
CA GLU A 138 0.82 -39.65 -8.07
C GLU A 138 1.13 -38.97 -6.71
N GLU A 139 0.10 -38.35 -6.06
CA GLU A 139 -0.72 -38.81 -4.89
C GLU A 139 0.03 -38.63 -3.55
N ASP A 140 -0.48 -37.92 -2.53
CA ASP A 140 -1.60 -38.32 -1.66
C ASP A 140 -2.33 -37.12 -1.00
N ASP A 141 -3.61 -37.35 -0.75
CA ASP A 141 -4.54 -36.57 0.06
C ASP A 141 -4.17 -36.56 1.55
N ASP A 142 -4.42 -35.43 2.24
CA ASP A 142 -4.83 -35.44 3.64
C ASP A 142 -5.74 -34.22 3.89
N ASP A 143 -7.03 -34.53 4.05
CA ASP A 143 -8.04 -33.66 4.64
C ASP A 143 -7.63 -33.28 6.07
N ASP A 144 -7.69 -31.99 6.44
CA ASP A 144 -7.81 -31.64 7.86
C ASP A 144 -8.78 -30.47 8.07
N ASP A 145 -9.75 -30.78 8.91
CA ASP A 145 -11.01 -30.12 9.16
C ASP A 145 -10.83 -28.80 9.93
N GLY A 146 -11.74 -27.87 9.67
CA GLY A 146 -11.84 -26.63 10.42
C GLY A 146 -12.35 -26.86 11.84
N ASP A 147 -11.66 -26.25 12.81
CA ASP A 147 -12.20 -25.99 14.14
C ASP A 147 -12.39 -24.48 14.34
N TYR A 148 -13.66 -24.09 14.49
CA TYR A 148 -14.08 -22.76 14.93
C TYR A 148 -14.16 -22.76 16.45
N SER A 149 -13.10 -22.32 17.11
CA SER A 149 -13.15 -22.02 18.54
C SER A 149 -13.55 -20.54 18.74
N GLU A 150 -14.79 -20.32 19.18
CA GLU A 150 -15.23 -19.05 19.77
C GLU A 150 -14.51 -18.84 21.11
N GLU A 151 -13.48 -17.99 21.12
CA GLU A 151 -12.89 -17.48 22.36
C GLU A 151 -13.26 -16.00 22.49
N GLU A 152 -14.34 -15.74 23.24
CA GLU A 152 -14.65 -14.43 23.78
C GLU A 152 -13.47 -13.94 24.64
N SER A 153 -12.72 -12.97 24.14
CA SER A 153 -11.68 -12.30 24.93
C SER A 153 -12.33 -11.17 25.75
N PRO A 154 -12.11 -11.12 27.08
CA PRO A 154 -12.81 -10.18 27.93
C PRO A 154 -12.33 -8.76 27.66
N LEU A 155 -13.31 -7.91 27.37
CA LEU A 155 -13.20 -6.47 27.34
C LEU A 155 -12.49 -5.93 28.60
N PHE A 156 -11.55 -5.01 28.34
CA PHE A 156 -11.40 -3.79 29.13
C PHE A 156 -10.72 -3.90 30.52
N SER A 157 -9.42 -4.22 30.56
CA SER A 157 -8.59 -3.74 31.67
C SER A 157 -7.10 -3.69 31.29
N PHE A 158 -6.62 -2.53 30.88
CA PHE A 158 -5.35 -1.95 31.36
C PHE A 158 -5.23 -0.52 30.81
N LEU A 159 -5.90 0.42 31.49
CA LEU A 159 -5.46 1.81 31.48
C LEU A 159 -4.14 1.86 32.28
N SER A 160 -3.04 2.18 31.60
CA SER A 160 -1.84 2.74 32.20
C SER A 160 -1.39 3.95 31.37
N PRO A 161 -0.95 5.05 31.99
CA PRO A 161 -1.03 6.37 31.41
C PRO A 161 0.19 6.67 30.54
N VAL A 162 0.01 6.70 29.22
CA VAL A 162 0.91 7.48 28.34
C VAL A 162 0.32 8.89 28.23
N THR A 163 0.31 9.61 29.35
CA THR A 163 0.05 11.04 29.39
C THR A 163 1.33 11.78 29.05
N HIS A 164 1.81 11.69 27.81
CA HIS A 164 2.78 12.63 27.23
C HIS A 164 2.73 12.53 25.70
N ASN A 165 1.55 12.76 25.11
CA ASN A 165 1.43 13.18 23.70
C ASN A 165 0.07 13.80 23.33
N PHE A 166 -0.83 14.02 24.29
CA PHE A 166 -2.05 14.79 24.03
C PHE A 166 -1.80 16.26 23.64
N SER A 167 -0.59 16.78 23.89
CA SER A 167 -0.20 18.12 23.41
C SER A 167 0.13 18.17 21.91
N PHE A 168 0.42 17.03 21.27
CA PHE A 168 0.64 16.96 19.81
C PHE A 168 -0.67 16.89 19.02
N LEU A 169 -1.74 16.40 19.66
CA LEU A 169 -3.08 16.25 19.06
C LEU A 169 -3.83 17.57 18.84
N LEU A 170 -3.37 18.69 19.43
CA LEU A 170 -4.00 20.01 19.28
C LEU A 170 -3.32 20.92 18.23
N TYR A 171 -2.14 20.55 17.71
CA TYR A 171 -1.39 21.41 16.80
C TYR A 171 -1.36 20.96 15.33
N LYS A 172 -1.73 19.72 15.02
CA LYS A 172 -2.05 19.32 13.64
C LYS A 172 -3.46 19.73 13.27
N SER A 173 -3.71 21.04 13.29
CA SER A 173 -4.91 21.62 12.71
C SER A 173 -4.76 21.56 11.19
N PHE A 174 -5.26 20.48 10.59
CA PHE A 174 -5.71 20.49 9.20
C PHE A 174 -6.93 21.36 9.08
#